data_AF-A0A2K3L8H3-F1
#
_entry.id   AF-A0A2K3L8H3-F1
#
_cell.length_a   1.000
_cell.length_b   1.000
_cell.length_c   1.000
_cell.angle_alpha   90.00
_cell.angle_beta   90.00
_cell.angle_gamma   90.00
#
_symmetry.space_group_name_H-M   'P 1'
#
loop_
_entity.id
_entity.type
_entity.pdbx_description
1 polymer ?
#
loop_
_entity_poly.entity_id
_entity_poly.type
_entity_poly.pdbx_seq_one_letter_code
_entity_poly.pdbx_strand_id
1 'polypeptide(L)'
;MAVITTLTATIAVTFLAAVFPAYAGDTNNAFSPCTDTRVQRSDGFTFGLAFASKDKFFYNNNNSVQLSPCDSRLSLSNSNSQISLFRPKIDEISLLSVNSTSFVADSYGYMVAFAGRKYAARSPPAFVANSSYTVTSFTLVLEFQKGRLQNLYWKRDGCSKCPKNSKAVCLNNQDCAIPTSTCKSHGGPVDCSLGIQLAFSGTDKHLSALNSWYEVKNLRQYSLYGLYSNLRSSLTSQYDKFF
;
A
#
# COMPACT_ATOMS: atom_id res chain seq x y z
N MET A 1 -63.10 38.09 -45.28
CA MET A 1 -62.37 36.86 -44.95
C MET A 1 -61.05 37.25 -44.32
N ALA A 2 -60.95 37.16 -42.99
CA ALA A 2 -59.75 37.51 -42.23
C ALA A 2 -59.05 36.22 -41.83
N VAL A 3 -57.81 36.03 -42.26
CA VAL A 3 -56.97 34.88 -41.93
C VAL A 3 -56.22 35.21 -40.65
N ILE A 4 -56.58 34.55 -39.55
CA ILE A 4 -55.87 34.64 -38.28
C ILE A 4 -54.68 33.69 -38.37
N THR A 5 -53.49 34.23 -38.60
CA THR A 5 -52.23 33.50 -38.53
C THR A 5 -51.82 33.33 -37.06
N THR A 6 -51.94 32.12 -36.55
CA THR A 6 -51.42 31.73 -35.23
C THR A 6 -49.91 31.50 -35.30
N LEU A 7 -49.14 32.42 -34.71
CA LEU A 7 -47.70 32.23 -34.49
C LEU A 7 -47.49 31.28 -33.31
N THR A 8 -47.09 30.04 -33.59
CA THR A 8 -46.63 29.08 -32.59
C THR A 8 -45.20 29.42 -32.18
N ALA A 9 -45.03 29.99 -30.97
CA ALA A 9 -43.71 30.21 -30.38
C ALA A 9 -43.15 28.88 -29.88
N THR A 10 -42.21 28.30 -30.61
CA THR A 10 -41.43 27.14 -30.18
C THR A 10 -40.41 27.55 -29.11
N ILE A 11 -40.65 27.15 -27.86
CA ILE A 11 -39.69 27.29 -26.77
C ILE A 11 -38.58 26.25 -26.99
N ALA A 12 -37.45 26.70 -27.52
CA ALA A 12 -36.23 25.88 -27.58
C ALA A 12 -35.59 25.83 -26.18
N VAL A 13 -35.80 24.72 -25.46
CA VAL A 13 -35.09 24.44 -24.21
C VAL A 13 -33.66 24.05 -24.54
N THR A 14 -32.74 25.00 -24.42
CA THR A 14 -31.30 24.74 -24.51
C THR A 14 -30.83 24.08 -23.22
N PHE A 15 -30.59 22.76 -23.25
CA PHE A 15 -29.85 22.07 -22.20
C PHE A 15 -28.39 22.55 -22.24
N LEU A 16 -28.05 23.53 -21.40
CA LEU A 16 -26.66 23.80 -21.04
C LEU A 16 -26.14 22.59 -20.27
N ALA A 17 -25.49 21.67 -20.98
CA ALA A 17 -24.67 20.65 -20.35
C ALA A 17 -23.54 21.38 -19.59
N ALA A 18 -23.73 21.57 -18.28
CA ALA A 18 -22.68 22.03 -17.41
C ALA A 18 -21.57 20.96 -17.41
N VAL A 19 -20.52 21.21 -18.19
CA VAL A 19 -19.27 20.46 -18.11
C VAL A 19 -18.64 20.86 -16.78
N PHE A 20 -19.06 20.20 -15.70
CA PHE A 20 -18.33 20.30 -14.44
C PHE A 20 -16.93 19.75 -14.71
N PRO A 21 -15.86 20.53 -14.51
CA PRO A 21 -14.52 19.99 -14.59
C PRO A 21 -14.46 18.84 -13.60
N ALA A 22 -14.23 17.62 -14.09
CA ALA A 22 -13.91 16.50 -13.24
C ALA A 22 -12.64 16.88 -12.49
N TYR A 23 -12.80 17.34 -11.24
CA TYR A 23 -11.67 17.57 -10.36
C TYR A 23 -10.97 16.22 -10.23
N ALA A 24 -9.81 16.08 -10.87
CA ALA A 24 -8.84 15.10 -10.44
C ALA A 24 -8.58 15.45 -8.98
N GLY A 25 -9.19 14.71 -8.04
CA GLY A 25 -9.21 15.05 -6.62
C GLY A 25 -7.84 15.02 -5.94
N ASP A 26 -6.79 14.77 -6.72
CA ASP A 26 -5.40 14.75 -6.33
C ASP A 26 -4.73 16.10 -6.59
N THR A 27 -4.47 16.83 -5.51
CA THR A 27 -3.79 18.13 -5.51
C THR A 27 -2.31 18.04 -5.13
N ASN A 28 -1.79 16.82 -4.90
CA ASN A 28 -0.43 16.63 -4.43
C ASN A 28 0.55 16.30 -5.56
N ASN A 29 1.33 17.28 -5.98
CA ASN A 29 2.31 17.10 -7.06
C ASN A 29 3.63 16.41 -6.64
N ALA A 30 3.72 15.88 -5.42
CA ALA A 30 4.89 15.14 -4.97
C ALA A 30 4.84 13.68 -5.42
N PHE A 31 5.60 13.35 -6.47
CA PHE A 31 5.69 12.00 -7.04
C PHE A 31 6.91 11.20 -6.55
N SER A 32 7.89 11.84 -5.92
CA SER A 32 9.06 11.17 -5.33
C SER A 32 8.80 10.85 -3.86
N PRO A 33 9.16 9.64 -3.37
CA PRO A 33 9.01 9.29 -1.96
C PRO A 33 9.91 10.15 -1.07
N CYS A 34 10.98 10.74 -1.61
CA CYS A 34 11.92 11.58 -0.87
C CYS A 34 11.59 13.08 -0.97
N THR A 35 10.36 13.43 -1.35
CA THR A 35 9.89 14.82 -1.36
C THR A 35 8.95 15.05 -0.19
N ASP A 36 9.18 16.13 0.55
CA ASP A 36 8.27 16.54 1.62
C ASP A 36 6.98 17.14 1.03
N THR A 37 5.83 16.72 1.54
CA THR A 37 4.52 17.23 1.08
C THR A 37 3.52 17.35 2.24
N ARG A 38 2.40 18.04 1.98
CA ARG A 38 1.20 18.03 2.81
C ARG A 38 0.01 17.59 1.95
N VAL A 39 -0.73 16.61 2.45
CA VAL A 39 -1.86 16.01 1.74
C VAL A 39 -3.19 16.39 2.36
N GLN A 40 -4.23 16.41 1.53
CA GLN A 40 -5.62 16.33 1.96
C GLN A 40 -6.20 14.94 1.68
N ARG A 41 -7.39 14.66 2.21
CA ARG A 41 -8.17 13.48 1.80
C ARG A 41 -8.30 13.46 0.27
N SER A 42 -8.25 12.27 -0.31
CA SER A 42 -8.28 12.05 -1.75
C SER A 42 -7.04 12.44 -2.57
N ASP A 43 -6.01 13.05 -1.95
CA ASP A 43 -4.72 13.23 -2.63
C ASP A 43 -4.02 11.88 -2.84
N GLY A 44 -3.23 11.77 -3.91
CA GLY A 44 -2.25 10.70 -4.06
C GLY A 44 -1.06 10.96 -3.15
N PHE A 45 -0.55 9.95 -2.45
CA PHE A 45 0.63 10.10 -1.59
C PHE A 45 1.73 9.11 -1.94
N THR A 46 2.86 9.60 -2.43
CA THR A 46 3.99 8.73 -2.76
C THR A 46 4.76 8.34 -1.51
N PHE A 47 4.95 7.03 -1.34
CA PHE A 47 5.92 6.47 -0.40
C PHE A 47 6.65 5.28 -1.03
N GLY A 48 7.77 4.90 -0.44
CA GLY A 48 8.57 3.77 -0.89
C GLY A 48 8.59 2.63 0.13
N LEU A 49 8.77 1.42 -0.38
CA LEU A 49 9.24 0.26 0.38
C LEU A 49 10.65 -0.06 -0.09
N ALA A 50 11.61 -0.05 0.83
CA ALA A 50 12.98 -0.47 0.57
C ALA A 50 13.19 -1.87 1.17
N PHE A 51 13.76 -2.77 0.39
CA PHE A 51 14.08 -4.15 0.75
C PHE A 51 15.60 -4.31 0.80
N ALA A 52 16.12 -4.76 1.92
CA ALA A 52 17.54 -5.02 2.14
C ALA A 52 17.72 -5.85 3.42
N SER A 53 18.93 -6.32 3.69
CA SER A 53 19.23 -6.95 4.97
C SER A 53 19.07 -5.95 6.11
N LYS A 54 18.65 -6.42 7.29
CA LYS A 54 18.25 -5.57 8.43
C LYS A 54 19.26 -4.47 8.75
N ASP A 55 20.53 -4.84 8.85
CA ASP A 55 21.58 -3.92 9.29
C ASP A 55 21.83 -2.78 8.29
N LYS A 56 21.45 -2.95 7.02
CA LYS A 56 21.58 -1.92 5.96
C LYS A 56 20.64 -0.75 6.12
N PHE A 57 19.67 -0.81 7.03
CA PHE A 57 18.84 0.33 7.39
C PHE A 57 19.41 1.17 8.54
N PHE A 58 20.54 0.75 9.11
CA PHE A 58 21.16 1.39 10.25
C PHE A 58 22.51 2.00 9.88
N TYR A 59 22.79 3.19 10.42
CA TYR A 59 24.08 3.83 10.27
C TYR A 59 25.20 2.91 10.78
N ASN A 60 26.27 2.75 10.01
CA ASN A 60 27.40 1.86 10.31
C ASN A 60 27.01 0.39 10.56
N ASN A 61 25.82 -0.06 10.14
CA ASN A 61 25.33 -1.42 10.35
C ASN A 61 25.31 -1.87 11.83
N ASN A 62 25.18 -0.94 12.78
CA ASN A 62 25.33 -1.22 14.21
C ASN A 62 24.01 -1.18 15.01
N ASN A 63 22.85 -1.30 14.33
CA ASN A 63 21.49 -1.32 14.91
C ASN A 63 21.13 -0.17 15.87
N SER A 64 21.95 0.89 15.96
CA SER A 64 21.75 1.99 16.92
C SER A 64 20.91 3.13 16.35
N VAL A 65 21.19 3.54 15.11
CA VAL A 65 20.53 4.68 14.47
C VAL A 65 19.97 4.24 13.12
N GLN A 66 18.66 4.03 13.06
CA GLN A 66 17.99 3.75 11.81
C GLN A 66 17.88 5.03 10.97
N LEU A 67 18.36 5.00 9.74
CA LEU A 67 18.24 6.11 8.79
C LEU A 67 17.09 5.87 7.81
N SER A 68 16.59 6.93 7.20
CA SER A 68 15.62 6.80 6.11
C SER A 68 16.33 6.29 4.85
N PRO A 69 15.71 5.42 4.04
CA PRO A 69 16.17 5.07 2.69
C PRO A 69 16.42 6.26 1.75
N CYS A 70 15.91 7.45 2.05
CA CYS A 70 16.24 8.69 1.35
C CYS A 70 17.60 9.30 1.76
N ASP A 71 18.26 8.77 2.80
CA ASP A 71 19.54 9.23 3.31
C ASP A 71 20.68 8.55 2.54
N SER A 72 21.50 9.35 1.85
CA SER A 72 22.62 8.87 1.04
C SER A 72 23.66 8.07 1.83
N ARG A 73 23.72 8.24 3.16
CA ARG A 73 24.66 7.51 4.01
C ARG A 73 24.37 6.02 4.13
N LEU A 74 23.15 5.56 3.81
CA LEU A 74 22.84 4.13 3.78
C LEU A 74 23.44 3.41 2.57
N SER A 75 23.76 4.12 1.48
CA SER A 75 24.30 3.56 0.24
C SER A 75 23.52 2.35 -0.30
N LEU A 76 22.19 2.37 -0.16
CA LEU A 76 21.31 1.23 -0.52
C LEU A 76 21.51 0.78 -1.97
N SER A 77 21.79 1.72 -2.88
CA SER A 77 22.06 1.47 -4.30
C SER A 77 23.19 0.47 -4.56
N ASN A 78 24.15 0.37 -3.63
CA ASN A 78 25.32 -0.50 -3.76
C ASN A 78 25.24 -1.77 -2.89
N SER A 79 24.13 -1.98 -2.18
CA SER A 79 24.07 -2.95 -1.08
C SER A 79 22.99 -4.02 -1.25
N ASN A 80 22.82 -4.56 -2.47
CA ASN A 80 21.80 -5.55 -2.81
C ASN A 80 20.43 -5.18 -2.23
N SER A 81 19.89 -4.05 -2.70
CA SER A 81 18.59 -3.55 -2.25
C SER A 81 17.64 -3.38 -3.43
N GLN A 82 16.35 -3.43 -3.12
CA GLN A 82 15.29 -3.17 -4.08
C GLN A 82 14.32 -2.15 -3.50
N ILE A 83 13.81 -1.26 -4.34
CA ILE A 83 12.83 -0.26 -3.94
C ILE A 83 11.56 -0.45 -4.77
N SER A 84 10.40 -0.44 -4.11
CA SER A 84 9.10 -0.37 -4.74
C SER A 84 8.41 0.93 -4.34
N LEU A 85 7.83 1.64 -5.31
CA LEU A 85 7.16 2.91 -5.09
C LEU A 85 5.66 2.76 -5.26
N PHE A 86 4.91 3.36 -4.36
CA PHE A 86 3.46 3.34 -4.39
C PHE A 86 2.91 4.74 -4.19
N ARG A 87 1.77 5.01 -4.82
CA ARG A 87 1.07 6.28 -4.72
C ARG A 87 -0.43 6.06 -4.49
N PRO A 88 -0.83 5.46 -3.36
CA PRO A 88 -2.24 5.28 -3.01
C PRO A 88 -2.92 6.63 -2.76
N LYS A 89 -4.24 6.60 -2.79
CA LYS A 89 -5.08 7.72 -2.40
C LYS A 89 -5.25 7.78 -0.88
N ILE A 90 -5.12 8.96 -0.29
CA ILE A 90 -5.23 9.18 1.15
C ILE A 90 -6.65 8.91 1.63
N ASP A 91 -6.73 8.18 2.75
CA ASP A 91 -7.97 7.76 3.41
C ASP A 91 -8.84 6.80 2.60
N GLU A 92 -8.22 6.11 1.64
CA GLU A 92 -8.84 5.03 0.87
C GLU A 92 -8.14 3.71 1.17
N ILE A 93 -8.91 2.68 1.55
CA ILE A 93 -8.32 1.40 1.91
C ILE A 93 -7.78 0.72 0.66
N SER A 94 -6.45 0.62 0.61
CA SER A 94 -5.71 0.10 -0.53
C SER A 94 -4.99 -1.19 -0.14
N LEU A 95 -4.94 -2.13 -1.07
CA LEU A 95 -4.09 -3.31 -0.98
C LEU A 95 -3.01 -3.21 -2.05
N LEU A 96 -1.76 -3.08 -1.61
CA LEU A 96 -0.61 -3.08 -2.49
C LEU A 96 -0.10 -4.50 -2.67
N SER A 97 0.45 -4.79 -3.85
CA SER A 97 1.11 -6.06 -4.14
C SER A 97 2.52 -5.82 -4.66
N VAL A 98 3.50 -6.53 -4.09
CA VAL A 98 4.85 -6.67 -4.65
C VAL A 98 4.96 -8.07 -5.23
N ASN A 99 5.08 -8.15 -6.56
CA ASN A 99 5.06 -9.42 -7.28
C ASN A 99 6.32 -10.25 -6.98
N SER A 100 6.12 -11.52 -6.62
CA SER A 100 7.20 -12.48 -6.32
C SER A 100 7.97 -12.98 -7.55
N THR A 101 7.48 -12.78 -8.77
CA THR A 101 8.15 -13.28 -9.99
C THR A 101 9.42 -12.51 -10.37
N SER A 102 9.55 -11.26 -9.93
CA SER A 102 10.74 -10.42 -10.14
C SER A 102 11.47 -10.09 -8.82
N PHE A 103 11.05 -10.71 -7.72
CA PHE A 103 11.50 -10.40 -6.37
C PHE A 103 11.69 -11.68 -5.56
N VAL A 104 12.95 -12.04 -5.28
CA VAL A 104 13.30 -13.14 -4.40
C VAL A 104 13.41 -12.60 -2.98
N ALA A 105 12.30 -12.69 -2.23
CA ALA A 105 12.14 -12.03 -0.93
C ALA A 105 13.24 -12.38 0.08
N ASP A 106 13.69 -13.62 0.08
CA ASP A 106 14.71 -14.15 0.99
C ASP A 106 16.12 -13.63 0.70
N SER A 107 16.37 -13.09 -0.50
CA SER A 107 17.63 -12.40 -0.83
C SER A 107 17.80 -11.06 -0.12
N TYR A 108 16.69 -10.43 0.30
CA TYR A 108 16.69 -9.14 0.98
C TYR A 108 16.39 -9.30 2.48
N GLY A 109 15.37 -10.09 2.78
CA GLY A 109 14.99 -10.51 4.12
C GLY A 109 14.23 -9.51 4.98
N TYR A 110 14.48 -8.20 4.86
CA TYR A 110 13.73 -7.17 5.59
C TYR A 110 13.22 -6.06 4.67
N MET A 111 12.19 -5.36 5.14
CA MET A 111 11.68 -4.15 4.49
C MET A 111 11.46 -2.98 5.44
N VAL A 112 11.63 -1.76 4.91
CA VAL A 112 11.33 -0.49 5.57
C VAL A 112 10.46 0.35 4.65
N ALA A 113 9.34 0.85 5.18
CA ALA A 113 8.54 1.86 4.50
C ALA A 113 9.10 3.25 4.80
N PHE A 114 9.10 4.15 3.83
CA PHE A 114 9.67 5.48 3.99
C PHE A 114 8.99 6.54 3.13
N ALA A 115 8.98 7.78 3.64
CA ALA A 115 8.65 8.96 2.85
C ALA A 115 9.17 10.27 3.48
N GLY A 116 9.32 11.30 2.65
CA GLY A 116 9.83 12.61 3.00
C GLY A 116 11.35 12.67 3.11
N ARG A 117 11.89 13.89 3.22
CA ARG A 117 13.35 14.13 3.31
C ARG A 117 13.73 14.87 4.58
N LYS A 118 13.07 15.98 4.90
CA LYS A 118 13.38 16.75 6.12
C LYS A 118 12.92 16.03 7.38
N TYR A 119 11.74 15.40 7.32
CA TYR A 119 11.17 14.66 8.46
C TYR A 119 11.48 13.17 8.36
N ALA A 120 11.71 12.68 7.12
CA ALA A 120 12.26 11.36 6.85
C ALA A 120 11.55 10.25 7.64
N ALA A 121 10.21 10.26 7.56
CA ALA A 121 9.36 9.29 8.24
C ALA A 121 9.68 7.91 7.69
N ARG A 122 9.85 6.94 8.59
CA ARG A 122 10.27 5.58 8.26
C ARG A 122 9.70 4.60 9.26
N SER A 123 9.37 3.40 8.81
CA SER A 123 8.93 2.33 9.70
C SER A 123 10.11 1.55 10.27
N PRO A 124 9.94 0.87 11.41
CA PRO A 124 10.89 -0.15 11.85
C PRO A 124 11.05 -1.25 10.79
N PRO A 125 12.21 -1.91 10.69
CA PRO A 125 12.38 -3.04 9.78
C PRO A 125 11.37 -4.15 10.08
N ALA A 126 10.60 -4.56 9.08
CA ALA A 126 9.75 -5.74 9.12
C ALA A 126 10.47 -6.93 8.48
N PHE A 127 10.41 -8.09 9.12
CA PHE A 127 10.88 -9.33 8.52
C PHE A 127 9.96 -9.70 7.35
N VAL A 128 10.56 -9.99 6.20
CA VAL A 128 9.86 -10.41 5.00
C VAL A 128 10.11 -11.88 4.74
N ALA A 129 11.37 -12.30 4.67
CA ALA A 129 11.68 -13.69 4.36
C ALA A 129 13.11 -14.10 4.77
N ASN A 130 13.33 -15.41 4.79
CA ASN A 130 14.64 -16.03 4.80
C ASN A 130 14.54 -17.37 4.04
N SER A 131 15.61 -18.17 4.05
CA SER A 131 15.65 -19.48 3.40
C SER A 131 14.56 -20.46 3.87
N SER A 132 14.00 -20.24 5.07
CA SER A 132 13.03 -21.15 5.69
C SER A 132 11.59 -20.64 5.58
N TYR A 133 11.37 -19.34 5.78
CA TYR A 133 10.04 -18.75 5.93
C TYR A 133 9.88 -17.43 5.18
N THR A 134 8.69 -17.21 4.63
CA THR A 134 8.27 -15.96 3.97
C THR A 134 6.95 -15.47 4.56
N VAL A 135 6.89 -14.21 4.96
CA VAL A 135 5.67 -13.49 5.36
C VAL A 135 5.11 -12.77 4.14
N THR A 136 3.87 -13.05 3.78
CA THR A 136 3.24 -12.53 2.56
C THR A 136 2.18 -11.47 2.81
N SER A 137 1.80 -11.22 4.06
CA SER A 137 0.73 -10.27 4.40
C SER A 137 1.18 -9.29 5.46
N PHE A 138 1.05 -8.00 5.15
CA PHE A 138 1.44 -6.90 6.02
C PHE A 138 0.34 -5.86 6.13
N THR A 139 0.43 -5.07 7.19
CA THR A 139 -0.44 -3.92 7.42
C THR A 139 0.43 -2.73 7.75
N LEU A 140 0.40 -1.73 6.88
CA LEU A 140 1.13 -0.49 7.07
C LEU A 140 0.16 0.62 7.45
N VAL A 141 0.49 1.33 8.51
CA VAL A 141 -0.28 2.48 8.96
C VAL A 141 0.53 3.73 8.74
N LEU A 142 -0.09 4.69 8.06
CA LEU A 142 0.47 6.01 7.80
C LEU A 142 -0.22 7.01 8.73
N GLU A 143 0.55 7.61 9.63
CA GLU A 143 0.05 8.60 10.58
C GLU A 143 0.38 10.00 10.09
N PHE A 144 -0.66 10.80 9.85
CA PHE A 144 -0.53 12.17 9.40
C PHE A 144 -0.92 13.15 10.50
N GLN A 145 -0.17 14.25 10.60
CA GLN A 145 -0.51 15.37 11.46
C GLN A 145 -0.56 16.63 10.62
N LYS A 146 -1.73 17.28 10.55
CA LYS A 146 -1.96 18.47 9.71
C LYS A 146 -1.53 18.23 8.25
N GLY A 147 -1.83 17.05 7.72
CA GLY A 147 -1.51 16.62 6.35
C GLY A 147 -0.06 16.20 6.14
N ARG A 148 0.78 16.21 7.18
CA ARG A 148 2.18 15.80 7.07
C ARG A 148 2.38 14.43 7.70
N LEU A 149 2.97 13.49 6.95
CA LEU A 149 3.34 12.18 7.48
C LEU A 149 4.33 12.33 8.64
N GLN A 150 3.98 11.76 9.79
CA GLN A 150 4.81 11.72 10.99
C GLN A 150 5.44 10.34 11.16
N ASN A 151 4.62 9.30 11.14
CA ASN A 151 5.05 7.94 11.43
C ASN A 151 4.53 6.94 10.39
N LEU A 152 5.32 5.88 10.25
CA LEU A 152 4.97 4.67 9.51
C LEU A 152 5.18 3.51 10.46
N TYR A 153 4.17 2.67 10.66
CA TYR A 153 4.33 1.51 11.52
C TYR A 153 3.62 0.28 10.97
N TRP A 154 4.25 -0.86 11.20
CA TRP A 154 3.71 -2.16 10.85
C TRP A 154 2.80 -2.64 11.98
N LYS A 155 1.53 -2.85 11.68
CA LYS A 155 0.63 -3.49 12.65
C LYS A 155 0.91 -5.00 12.65
N ARG A 156 1.20 -5.53 13.83
CA ARG A 156 1.39 -6.97 14.08
C ARG A 156 0.09 -7.51 14.66
N ASP A 157 -0.62 -8.34 13.90
CA ASP A 157 -1.92 -8.91 14.32
C ASP A 157 -1.76 -10.20 15.15
N GLY A 158 -0.52 -10.69 15.29
CA GLY A 158 -0.22 -11.92 16.01
C GLY A 158 -0.68 -13.18 15.26
N CYS A 159 -0.32 -14.33 15.82
CA CYS A 159 -0.52 -15.61 15.13
C CYS A 159 -1.92 -16.19 15.23
N SER A 160 -2.80 -15.59 16.05
CA SER A 160 -4.20 -16.02 16.18
C SER A 160 -4.98 -15.96 14.87
N LYS A 161 -4.47 -15.20 13.89
CA LYS A 161 -5.07 -14.98 12.57
C LYS A 161 -4.38 -15.76 11.45
N CYS A 162 -3.41 -16.63 11.78
CA CYS A 162 -2.81 -17.50 10.78
C CYS A 162 -3.84 -18.43 10.13
N PRO A 163 -3.77 -18.70 8.81
CA PRO A 163 -4.69 -19.62 8.17
C PRO A 163 -4.46 -21.03 8.71
N LYS A 164 -5.45 -21.56 9.43
CA LYS A 164 -5.38 -22.87 10.11
C LYS A 164 -5.25 -24.06 9.16
N ASN A 165 -5.62 -23.87 7.88
CA ASN A 165 -5.57 -24.87 6.82
C ASN A 165 -4.30 -24.79 5.96
N SER A 166 -3.37 -23.90 6.29
CA SER A 166 -2.11 -23.74 5.57
C SER A 166 -0.94 -24.26 6.42
N LYS A 167 0.19 -24.60 5.78
CA LYS A 167 1.47 -24.89 6.48
C LYS A 167 2.07 -23.65 7.15
N ALA A 168 1.26 -22.64 7.48
CA ALA A 168 1.73 -21.40 8.03
C ALA A 168 2.26 -21.60 9.45
N VAL A 169 3.40 -20.98 9.71
CA VAL A 169 4.13 -20.99 10.96
C VAL A 169 4.03 -19.60 11.58
N CYS A 170 3.76 -19.60 12.88
CA CYS A 170 3.80 -18.42 13.71
C CYS A 170 5.25 -18.04 14.02
N LEU A 171 5.72 -16.89 13.53
CA LEU A 171 7.04 -16.37 13.85
C LEU A 171 6.94 -15.37 15.01
N ASN A 172 7.72 -15.62 16.07
CA ASN A 172 7.87 -14.73 17.23
C ASN A 172 6.55 -14.27 17.87
N ASN A 173 5.49 -15.09 17.78
CA ASN A 173 4.13 -14.76 18.21
C ASN A 173 3.53 -13.50 17.56
N GLN A 174 4.09 -13.05 16.45
CA GLN A 174 3.77 -11.75 15.84
C GLN A 174 3.30 -11.88 14.40
N ASP A 175 4.01 -12.66 13.59
CA ASP A 175 3.81 -12.70 12.14
C ASP A 175 3.48 -14.10 11.66
N CYS A 176 2.62 -14.17 10.65
CA CYS A 176 2.27 -15.41 10.00
C CYS A 176 3.14 -15.62 8.77
N ALA A 177 3.95 -16.67 8.77
CA ALA A 177 4.84 -17.00 7.65
C ALA A 177 4.48 -18.35 7.04
N ILE A 178 4.82 -18.55 5.79
CA ILE A 178 4.74 -19.85 5.10
C ILE A 178 6.15 -20.33 4.76
N PRO A 179 6.38 -21.65 4.62
CA PRO A 179 7.70 -22.15 4.27
C PRO A 179 8.12 -21.63 2.89
N THR A 180 9.32 -21.07 2.78
CA THR A 180 9.82 -20.44 1.54
C THR A 180 9.85 -21.42 0.37
N SER A 181 10.10 -22.71 0.62
CA SER A 181 10.04 -23.77 -0.39
C SER A 181 8.67 -23.99 -1.03
N THR A 182 7.59 -23.47 -0.43
CA THR A 182 6.25 -23.54 -1.03
C THR A 182 6.00 -22.44 -2.06
N CYS A 183 6.87 -21.42 -2.10
CA CYS A 183 6.74 -20.28 -2.99
C CYS A 183 7.17 -20.62 -4.43
N LYS A 184 6.48 -20.04 -5.41
CA LYS A 184 6.79 -20.18 -6.84
C LYS A 184 8.23 -19.78 -7.19
N SER A 185 8.79 -18.78 -6.51
CA SER A 185 10.19 -18.37 -6.67
C SER A 185 11.19 -19.48 -6.29
N HIS A 186 10.76 -20.48 -5.53
CA HIS A 186 11.55 -21.63 -5.07
C HIS A 186 11.01 -22.97 -5.61
N GLY A 187 10.25 -22.94 -6.72
CA GLY A 187 9.71 -24.15 -7.38
C GLY A 187 8.44 -24.72 -6.74
N GLY A 188 7.86 -24.03 -5.74
CA GLY A 188 6.61 -24.43 -5.11
C GLY A 188 5.36 -23.94 -5.86
N PRO A 189 4.15 -24.41 -5.47
CA PRO A 189 2.92 -24.07 -6.18
C PRO A 189 2.28 -22.74 -5.75
N VAL A 190 2.70 -22.15 -4.62
CA VAL A 190 2.04 -21.00 -3.99
C VAL A 190 2.65 -19.69 -4.47
N ASP A 191 1.83 -18.72 -4.85
CA ASP A 191 2.33 -17.35 -5.08
C ASP A 191 2.55 -16.64 -3.74
N CYS A 192 3.80 -16.24 -3.50
CA CYS A 192 4.24 -15.55 -2.30
C CYS A 192 4.44 -14.04 -2.50
N SER A 193 3.72 -13.44 -3.46
CA SER A 193 3.69 -11.98 -3.62
C SER A 193 3.28 -11.31 -2.30
N LEU A 194 3.92 -10.19 -1.98
CA LEU A 194 3.67 -9.49 -0.73
C LEU A 194 2.42 -8.63 -0.86
N GLY A 195 1.39 -8.91 -0.08
CA GLY A 195 0.21 -8.07 0.08
C GLY A 195 0.36 -7.11 1.25
N ILE A 196 0.31 -5.80 1.00
CA ILE A 196 0.39 -4.77 2.04
C ILE A 196 -0.93 -3.99 2.08
N GLN A 197 -1.71 -4.18 3.14
CA GLN A 197 -2.89 -3.36 3.38
C GLN A 197 -2.48 -2.02 4.00
N LEU A 198 -3.02 -0.94 3.46
CA LEU A 198 -2.79 0.40 3.96
C LEU A 198 -3.94 0.88 4.84
N ALA A 199 -3.57 1.69 5.82
CA ALA A 199 -4.48 2.41 6.68
C ALA A 199 -3.94 3.80 6.97
N PHE A 200 -4.83 4.78 7.09
CA PHE A 200 -4.48 6.15 7.38
C PHE A 200 -5.08 6.58 8.72
N SER A 201 -4.31 7.38 9.47
CA SER A 201 -4.70 7.91 10.77
C SER A 201 -4.25 9.36 10.94
N GLY A 202 -4.88 10.06 11.88
CA GLY A 202 -4.56 11.45 12.22
C GLY A 202 -5.36 12.45 11.38
N THR A 203 -4.72 13.51 10.90
CA THR A 203 -5.41 14.62 10.21
C THR A 203 -4.74 15.07 8.92
N ASP A 204 -5.55 15.55 8.00
CA ASP A 204 -5.13 16.11 6.72
C ASP A 204 -4.73 17.61 6.82
N LYS A 205 -4.32 18.24 5.72
CA LYS A 205 -3.84 19.64 5.72
C LYS A 205 -4.91 20.67 6.13
N HIS A 206 -6.19 20.29 6.02
CA HIS A 206 -7.34 21.08 6.43
C HIS A 206 -7.90 20.64 7.79
N LEU A 207 -7.13 19.84 8.55
CA LEU A 207 -7.48 19.30 9.87
C LEU A 207 -8.65 18.31 9.84
N SER A 208 -9.03 17.79 8.67
CA SER A 208 -10.02 16.73 8.57
C SER A 208 -9.43 15.41 9.05
N ALA A 209 -10.19 14.64 9.83
CA ALA A 209 -9.75 13.35 10.34
C ALA A 209 -9.60 12.31 9.21
N LEU A 210 -8.55 11.50 9.30
CA LEU A 210 -8.34 10.30 8.49
C LEU A 210 -8.83 9.09 9.28
N ASN A 211 -9.80 8.35 8.75
CA ASN A 211 -10.58 7.36 9.51
C ASN A 211 -10.43 5.92 9.00
N SER A 212 -9.81 5.71 7.85
CA SER A 212 -9.60 4.36 7.28
C SER A 212 -8.94 3.36 8.25
N TRP A 213 -8.14 3.82 9.22
CA TRP A 213 -7.63 2.98 10.31
C TRP A 213 -8.74 2.28 11.13
N TYR A 214 -9.82 2.99 11.46
CA TYR A 214 -10.96 2.42 12.19
C TYR A 214 -11.71 1.38 11.35
N GLU A 215 -11.74 1.59 10.04
CA GLU A 215 -12.38 0.70 9.07
C GLU A 215 -11.57 -0.58 8.81
N VAL A 216 -10.24 -0.57 9.01
CA VAL A 216 -9.41 -1.79 8.93
C VAL A 216 -9.85 -2.85 9.94
N LYS A 217 -10.37 -2.44 11.11
CA LYS A 217 -10.96 -3.38 12.09
C LYS A 217 -12.21 -4.08 11.53
N ASN A 218 -13.01 -3.38 10.72
CA ASN A 218 -14.29 -3.85 10.19
C ASN A 218 -14.10 -4.67 8.89
N LEU A 219 -13.22 -4.25 7.98
CA LEU A 219 -12.93 -5.00 6.75
C LEU A 219 -12.30 -6.37 7.02
N ARG A 220 -11.64 -6.55 8.16
CA ARG A 220 -10.96 -7.80 8.53
C ARG A 220 -11.79 -8.76 9.39
N GLN A 221 -13.01 -8.39 9.80
CA GLN A 221 -13.97 -9.37 10.36
C GLN A 221 -14.39 -10.39 9.31
N TYR A 222 -14.45 -9.95 8.06
CA TYR A 222 -14.41 -10.85 6.91
C TYR A 222 -12.94 -11.21 6.74
N SER A 223 -12.56 -12.45 7.03
CA SER A 223 -11.21 -12.97 6.76
C SER A 223 -10.85 -12.58 5.32
N LEU A 224 -10.08 -11.50 5.16
CA LEU A 224 -9.75 -10.94 3.86
C LEU A 224 -8.97 -11.97 3.05
N TYR A 225 -8.28 -12.90 3.70
CA TYR A 225 -7.75 -14.10 3.06
C TYR A 225 -8.83 -14.90 2.30
N GLY A 226 -10.01 -15.13 2.89
CA GLY A 226 -11.11 -15.85 2.24
C GLY A 226 -11.85 -15.05 1.16
N LEU A 227 -12.01 -13.73 1.31
CA LEU A 227 -12.54 -12.88 0.23
C LEU A 227 -11.53 -12.74 -0.93
N TYR A 228 -10.24 -12.59 -0.63
CA TYR A 228 -9.19 -12.39 -1.62
C TYR A 228 -8.74 -13.68 -2.31
N SER A 229 -8.71 -14.84 -1.62
CA SER A 229 -8.46 -16.13 -2.28
C SER A 229 -9.57 -16.44 -3.29
N ASN A 230 -10.82 -16.12 -2.94
CA ASN A 230 -11.97 -16.32 -3.80
C ASN A 230 -12.05 -15.30 -4.94
N LEU A 231 -11.72 -14.01 -4.71
CA LEU A 231 -11.65 -13.01 -5.78
C LEU A 231 -10.52 -13.32 -6.78
N ARG A 232 -9.35 -13.71 -6.27
CA ARG A 232 -8.23 -14.10 -7.12
C ARG A 232 -8.52 -15.39 -7.88
N SER A 233 -9.08 -16.42 -7.24
CA SER A 233 -9.49 -17.64 -7.95
C SER A 233 -10.59 -17.36 -8.96
N SER A 234 -11.54 -16.47 -8.65
CA SER A 234 -12.65 -16.11 -9.55
C SER A 234 -12.13 -15.38 -10.80
N LEU A 235 -11.22 -14.42 -10.65
CA LEU A 235 -10.58 -13.71 -11.77
C LEU A 235 -9.70 -14.64 -12.62
N THR A 236 -8.95 -15.55 -11.98
CA THR A 236 -8.09 -16.52 -12.70
C THR A 236 -8.94 -17.54 -13.46
N SER A 237 -10.02 -18.04 -12.84
CA SER A 237 -10.94 -19.02 -13.47
C SER A 237 -11.79 -18.45 -14.60
N GLN A 238 -12.00 -17.12 -14.64
CA GLN A 238 -12.63 -16.47 -15.78
C GLN A 238 -11.63 -16.29 -16.92
N TYR A 239 -10.37 -15.96 -16.62
CA TYR A 239 -9.33 -15.79 -17.64
C TYR A 239 -8.99 -17.11 -18.35
N ASP A 240 -8.95 -18.23 -17.61
CA ASP A 240 -8.75 -19.59 -18.16
C ASP A 240 -9.95 -20.13 -18.98
N LYS A 241 -11.06 -19.38 -19.06
CA LYS A 241 -12.20 -19.71 -19.92
C LYS A 241 -12.22 -18.92 -21.23
N PHE A 242 -11.37 -17.90 -21.35
CA PHE A 242 -11.30 -17.03 -22.53
C PHE A 242 -10.05 -17.30 -23.41
N PHE A 243 -9.16 -18.20 -22.98
CA PHE A 243 -8.01 -18.71 -23.71
C PHE A 243 -7.88 -20.23 -23.52
#